data_AF-A0A0G4M9L1-F1
#
_entry.id   AF-A0A0G4M9L1-F1
#
_cell.length_a   1.000
_cell.length_b   1.000
_cell.length_c   1.000
_cell.angle_alpha   90.00
_cell.angle_beta   90.00
_cell.angle_gamma   90.00
#
_symmetry.space_group_name_H-M   'P 1'
#
loop_
_entity.id
_entity.type
_entity.pdbx_description
1 polymer ?
#
loop_
_entity_poly.entity_id
_entity_poly.type
_entity_poly.pdbx_seq_one_letter_code
_entity_poly.pdbx_strand_id
1 'polypeptide(L)'
;MSNRKYLARTKAMQIRMNVSLLEDWARTNNRQPEHYEGGETRSTGETTIDAARRHLAPVIQLLQWLQVFSSLDADDLEALVGTLQQLKRMSPQQLIHAAQHYRPEVGEKGLPKSALKYLNAIQQEHDRRKEENRHSRGASPAPPKTTPSAPATPVKGQAAAAAEADTPQQQQKSPHTDDGPQEEEEDVPENLLLDPALMLPFSLPSVTDMLVSFGAGFGGLNRERERKYIPTV
;
A
#
# COMPACT_ATOMS: atom_id res chain seq x y z
N MET A 1 11.54 2.94 12.63
CA MET A 1 11.48 2.31 13.97
C MET A 1 12.71 1.46 14.33
N SER A 2 13.52 1.02 13.37
CA SER A 2 14.70 0.15 13.63
C SER A 2 15.82 0.83 14.43
N ASN A 3 16.03 2.14 14.23
CA ASN A 3 17.03 2.89 14.96
C ASN A 3 16.39 3.64 16.15
N ARG A 4 16.64 3.11 17.35
CA ARG A 4 16.09 3.62 18.62
C ARG A 4 16.52 5.05 18.95
N LYS A 5 17.61 5.56 18.34
CA LYS A 5 18.05 6.96 18.52
C LYS A 5 16.98 7.98 18.09
N TYR A 6 16.10 7.60 17.17
CA TYR A 6 15.05 8.49 16.67
C TYR A 6 13.71 8.35 17.41
N LEU A 7 13.60 7.43 18.37
CA LEU A 7 12.38 7.21 19.17
C LEU A 7 12.43 8.07 20.43
N ALA A 8 12.31 9.39 20.27
CA ALA A 8 12.30 10.39 21.35
C ALA A 8 11.44 11.58 20.93
N ARG A 9 10.85 12.33 21.88
CA ARG A 9 9.91 13.43 21.57
C ARG A 9 10.55 14.52 20.70
N THR A 10 11.75 14.99 21.03
CA THR A 10 12.43 16.03 20.26
C THR A 10 12.73 15.55 18.84
N LYS A 11 13.12 14.28 18.68
CA LYS A 11 13.35 13.70 17.36
C LYS A 11 12.06 13.57 16.56
N ALA A 12 10.96 13.18 17.20
CA ALA A 12 9.67 13.10 16.56
C ALA A 12 9.20 14.48 16.05
N MET A 13 9.35 15.54 16.86
CA MET A 13 9.02 16.91 16.43
C MET A 13 9.88 17.37 15.24
N GLN A 14 11.19 17.12 15.28
CA GLN A 14 12.12 17.47 14.18
C GLN A 14 11.75 16.75 12.89
N ILE A 15 11.48 15.45 12.94
CA ILE A 15 11.08 14.67 11.77
C ILE A 15 9.71 15.15 11.27
N ARG A 16 8.77 15.47 12.16
CA ARG A 16 7.44 15.98 11.77
C ARG A 16 7.55 17.29 11.00
N MET A 17 8.42 18.21 11.44
CA MET A 17 8.68 19.45 10.71
C MET A 17 9.18 19.18 9.28
N ASN A 18 10.12 18.24 9.12
CA ASN A 18 10.60 17.85 7.79
C ASN A 18 9.50 17.22 6.93
N VAL A 19 8.65 16.37 7.52
CA VAL A 19 7.51 15.75 6.81
C VAL A 19 6.52 16.81 6.34
N SER A 20 6.26 17.85 7.13
CA SER A 20 5.37 18.94 6.71
C SER A 20 5.88 19.70 5.49
N LEU A 21 7.20 19.86 5.33
CA LEU A 21 7.77 20.40 4.09
C LEU A 21 7.46 19.53 2.86
N LEU A 22 7.41 18.20 3.03
CA LEU A 22 7.03 17.28 1.95
C LEU A 22 5.52 17.38 1.64
N GLU A 23 4.68 17.49 2.66
CA GLU A 23 3.23 17.69 2.49
C GLU A 23 2.93 19.01 1.76
N ASP A 24 3.63 20.10 2.12
CA ASP A 24 3.49 21.40 1.48
C ASP A 24 4.00 21.39 0.03
N TRP A 25 5.11 20.70 -0.23
CA TRP A 25 5.58 20.48 -1.59
C TRP A 25 4.55 19.71 -2.42
N ALA A 26 3.97 18.63 -1.89
CA ALA A 26 2.96 17.83 -2.57
C ALA A 26 1.69 18.65 -2.88
N ARG A 27 1.29 19.54 -1.97
CA ARG A 27 0.17 20.48 -2.18
C ARG A 27 0.46 21.48 -3.30
N THR A 28 1.68 22.02 -3.35
CA THR A 28 2.09 23.00 -4.37
C THR A 28 2.32 22.34 -5.74
N ASN A 29 2.66 21.04 -5.75
CA ASN A 29 2.94 20.25 -6.95
C ASN A 29 1.87 19.16 -7.17
N ASN A 30 0.60 19.53 -6.95
CA ASN A 30 -0.52 18.60 -6.99
C ASN A 30 -0.89 18.20 -8.43
N ARG A 31 -0.07 17.32 -9.01
CA ARG A 31 -0.26 16.76 -10.35
C ARG A 31 -0.99 15.43 -10.24
N GLN A 32 -1.71 15.06 -11.29
CA GLN A 32 -2.24 13.71 -11.42
C GLN A 32 -1.36 12.95 -12.42
N PRO A 33 -0.85 11.76 -12.07
CA PRO A 33 -0.15 10.91 -13.02
C PRO A 33 -1.10 10.55 -14.17
N GLU A 34 -0.75 10.94 -15.39
CA GLU A 34 -1.42 10.47 -16.59
C GLU A 34 -0.95 9.03 -16.86
N HIS A 35 -1.79 8.05 -16.52
CA HIS A 35 -1.58 6.67 -16.93
C HIS A 35 -2.36 6.43 -18.23
N TYR A 36 -1.68 5.83 -19.21
CA TYR A 36 -2.29 5.52 -20.51
C TYR A 36 -2.28 4.01 -20.74
N GLU A 37 -3.41 3.36 -20.47
CA GLU A 37 -3.66 1.98 -20.90
C GLU A 37 -4.63 1.98 -22.09
N GLY A 38 -4.31 1.19 -23.13
CA GLY A 38 -5.31 0.75 -24.11
C GLY A 38 -5.86 1.77 -25.12
N GLY A 39 -5.35 3.00 -25.22
CA GLY A 39 -5.87 3.98 -26.19
C GLY A 39 -6.68 5.12 -25.58
N GLU A 40 -6.99 5.06 -24.29
CA GLU A 40 -7.80 6.06 -23.59
C GLU A 40 -6.93 7.06 -22.83
N THR A 41 -7.13 8.36 -23.05
CA THR A 41 -6.53 9.45 -22.25
C THR A 41 -7.25 9.63 -20.92
N ARG A 42 -7.47 8.52 -20.21
CA ARG A 42 -8.12 8.55 -18.90
C ARG A 42 -7.02 8.42 -17.84
N SER A 43 -6.79 9.47 -17.07
CA SER A 43 -5.81 9.45 -15.98
C SER A 43 -6.24 8.45 -14.90
N THR A 44 -5.73 7.22 -14.97
CA THR A 44 -5.93 6.23 -13.90
C THR A 44 -4.83 6.41 -12.86
N GLY A 45 -5.07 7.24 -11.85
CA GLY A 45 -4.11 7.48 -10.79
C GLY A 45 -4.60 8.53 -9.79
N GLU A 46 -4.06 8.46 -8.58
CA GLU A 46 -4.29 9.45 -7.54
C GLU A 46 -3.40 10.67 -7.71
N THR A 47 -3.84 11.80 -7.16
CA THR A 47 -3.05 13.03 -7.22
C THR A 47 -1.83 12.98 -6.29
N THR A 48 -0.80 13.78 -6.56
CA THR A 48 0.40 13.86 -5.70
C THR A 48 0.04 14.15 -4.25
N ILE A 49 -0.96 15.00 -3.99
CA ILE A 49 -1.39 15.31 -2.62
C ILE A 49 -2.07 14.12 -1.95
N ASP A 50 -2.89 13.35 -2.68
CA ASP A 50 -3.57 12.17 -2.14
C ASP A 50 -2.59 11.05 -1.84
N ALA A 51 -1.63 10.83 -2.75
CA ALA A 51 -0.51 9.91 -2.57
C ALA A 51 0.31 10.27 -1.33
N ALA A 52 0.70 11.54 -1.20
CA ALA A 52 1.46 12.02 -0.05
C ALA A 52 0.67 11.81 1.25
N ARG A 53 -0.63 12.14 1.28
CA ARG A 53 -1.47 11.95 2.47
C ARG A 53 -1.52 10.50 2.92
N ARG A 54 -1.74 9.55 2.00
CA ARG A 54 -1.84 8.13 2.34
C ARG A 54 -0.49 7.56 2.76
N HIS A 55 0.55 7.78 1.97
CA HIS A 55 1.84 7.13 2.20
C HIS A 55 2.63 7.77 3.35
N LEU A 56 2.39 9.05 3.67
CA LEU A 56 2.97 9.69 4.85
C LEU A 56 2.15 9.46 6.13
N ALA A 57 0.89 9.02 6.03
CA ALA A 57 0.04 8.82 7.21
C ALA A 57 0.66 7.88 8.27
N PRO A 58 1.26 6.71 7.94
CA PRO A 58 1.88 5.85 8.94
C PRO A 58 3.01 6.53 9.71
N VAL A 59 3.89 7.27 9.00
CA VAL A 59 4.98 8.00 9.68
C VAL A 59 4.44 9.16 10.51
N ILE A 60 3.45 9.90 10.01
CA ILE A 60 2.80 11.00 10.74
C ILE A 60 2.18 10.49 12.04
N GLN A 61 1.47 9.37 11.99
CA GLN A 61 0.85 8.75 13.16
C GLN A 61 1.86 8.18 14.14
N LEU A 62 2.94 7.55 13.66
CA LEU A 62 4.06 7.15 14.53
C LEU A 62 4.64 8.38 15.26
N LEU A 63 4.88 9.48 14.54
CA LEU A 63 5.43 10.70 15.15
C LEU A 63 4.47 11.32 16.15
N GLN A 64 3.16 11.28 15.89
CA GLN A 64 2.13 11.71 16.84
C GLN A 64 2.14 10.82 18.09
N TRP A 65 2.19 9.50 17.92
CA TRP A 65 2.29 8.55 19.03
C TRP A 65 3.47 8.90 19.94
N LEU A 66 4.68 9.02 19.37
CA LEU A 66 5.91 9.35 20.11
C LEU A 66 5.85 10.67 20.88
N GLN A 67 4.99 11.61 20.48
CA GLN A 67 4.83 12.89 21.16
C GLN A 67 3.82 12.82 22.31
N VAL A 68 2.72 12.10 22.10
CA VAL A 68 1.54 12.15 22.98
C VAL A 68 1.55 11.04 24.04
N PHE A 69 2.09 9.86 23.76
CA PHE A 69 1.89 8.75 24.71
C PHE A 69 2.55 9.00 26.08
N SER A 70 3.66 9.73 26.11
CA SER A 70 4.40 10.04 27.35
C SER A 70 3.73 11.11 28.21
N SER A 71 2.66 11.76 27.71
CA SER A 71 1.79 12.63 28.49
C SER A 71 0.49 11.94 28.94
N LEU A 72 0.30 10.65 28.65
CA LEU A 72 -0.87 9.90 29.14
C LEU A 72 -0.70 9.54 30.61
N ASP A 73 -1.73 9.83 31.40
CA ASP A 73 -1.78 9.43 32.79
C ASP A 73 -2.16 7.95 32.95
N ALA A 74 -1.71 7.34 34.05
CA ALA A 74 -1.84 5.89 34.27
C ALA A 74 -3.29 5.41 34.40
N ASP A 75 -4.18 6.29 34.87
CA ASP A 75 -5.59 6.00 35.16
C ASP A 75 -6.53 6.57 34.08
N ASP A 76 -5.97 7.15 33.01
CA ASP A 76 -6.75 7.75 31.91
C ASP A 76 -6.81 6.83 30.69
N LEU A 77 -7.61 5.76 30.83
CA LEU A 77 -7.86 4.83 29.74
C LEU A 77 -8.65 5.49 28.60
N GLU A 78 -9.50 6.46 28.90
CA GLU A 78 -10.31 7.15 27.90
C GLU A 78 -9.43 7.96 26.94
N ALA A 79 -8.47 8.73 27.46
CA ALA A 79 -7.51 9.46 26.64
C ALA A 79 -6.62 8.52 25.81
N LEU A 80 -6.22 7.38 26.37
CA LEU A 80 -5.48 6.36 25.61
C LEU A 80 -6.32 5.85 24.44
N VAL A 81 -7.54 5.40 24.69
CA VAL A 81 -8.45 4.87 23.65
C VAL A 81 -8.73 5.93 22.58
N GLY A 82 -9.03 7.16 22.99
CA GLY A 82 -9.26 8.28 22.07
C GLY A 82 -8.03 8.59 21.21
N THR A 83 -6.82 8.48 21.78
CA THR A 83 -5.58 8.62 21.01
C THR A 83 -5.43 7.49 20.00
N LEU A 84 -5.63 6.23 20.41
CA LEU A 84 -5.47 5.07 19.54
C LEU A 84 -6.46 5.08 18.36
N GLN A 85 -7.68 5.57 18.57
CA GLN A 85 -8.68 5.74 17.51
C GLN A 85 -8.25 6.72 16.41
N GLN A 86 -7.34 7.64 16.69
CA GLN A 86 -6.76 8.56 15.71
C GLN A 86 -5.57 7.94 14.95
N LEU A 87 -5.00 6.85 15.46
CA LEU A 87 -3.78 6.22 14.93
C LEU A 87 -4.10 4.96 14.12
N LYS A 88 -5.06 5.06 13.19
CA LYS A 88 -5.57 3.91 12.41
C LYS A 88 -4.58 3.25 11.45
N ARG A 89 -3.45 3.89 11.13
CA ARG A 89 -2.40 3.44 10.19
C ARG A 89 -1.19 2.83 10.90
N MET A 90 -1.34 2.55 12.20
CA MET A 90 -0.34 1.93 13.05
C MET A 90 -0.87 0.60 13.56
N SER A 91 -0.12 -0.49 13.38
CA SER A 91 -0.51 -1.76 13.97
C SER A 91 -0.26 -1.77 15.49
N PRO A 92 -1.00 -2.58 16.28
CA PRO A 92 -0.76 -2.68 17.72
C PRO A 92 0.70 -3.06 18.03
N GLN A 93 1.31 -3.88 17.17
CA GLN A 93 2.70 -4.33 17.30
C GLN A 93 3.66 -3.15 17.17
N GLN A 94 3.40 -2.25 16.21
CA GLN A 94 4.21 -1.05 16.00
C GLN A 94 4.05 -0.07 17.18
N LEU A 95 2.84 0.10 17.72
CA LEU A 95 2.58 0.94 18.89
C LEU A 95 3.34 0.44 20.13
N ILE A 96 3.28 -0.87 20.40
CA ILE A 96 4.02 -1.52 21.49
C ILE A 96 5.52 -1.37 21.29
N HIS A 97 6.03 -1.69 20.09
CA HIS A 97 7.46 -1.59 19.80
C HIS A 97 7.98 -0.17 19.96
N ALA A 98 7.24 0.82 19.44
CA ALA A 98 7.61 2.23 19.55
C ALA A 98 7.68 2.68 21.02
N ALA A 99 6.70 2.28 21.85
CA ALA A 99 6.66 2.61 23.27
C ALA A 99 7.77 1.93 24.08
N GLN A 100 8.04 0.64 23.83
CA GLN A 100 9.08 -0.11 24.53
C GLN A 100 10.49 0.38 24.24
N HIS A 101 10.73 0.87 23.03
CA HIS A 101 12.04 1.34 22.57
C HIS A 101 12.20 2.85 22.62
N TYR A 102 11.19 3.55 23.13
CA TYR A 102 11.24 4.98 23.36
C TYR A 102 12.35 5.34 24.34
N ARG A 103 12.97 6.50 24.11
CA ARG A 103 13.99 7.09 24.96
C ARG A 103 13.40 8.34 25.61
N PRO A 104 12.93 8.24 26.88
CA PRO A 104 12.41 9.40 27.60
C PRO A 104 13.45 10.51 27.70
N GLU A 105 12.99 11.73 27.45
CA GLU A 105 13.78 12.93 27.69
C GLU A 105 13.56 13.45 29.13
N VAL A 106 14.29 14.50 29.53
CA VAL A 106 14.25 15.00 30.93
C VAL A 106 12.84 15.47 31.28
N GLY A 107 12.28 14.95 32.37
CA GLY A 107 10.94 15.29 32.85
C GLY A 107 9.80 14.50 32.19
N GLU A 108 10.11 13.55 31.30
CA GLU A 108 9.11 12.70 30.66
C GLU A 108 8.91 11.37 31.39
N LYS A 109 7.67 10.89 31.38
CA LYS A 109 7.32 9.55 31.84
C LYS A 109 7.29 8.59 30.65
N GLY A 110 7.63 7.34 30.88
CA GLY A 110 7.35 6.27 29.91
C GLY A 110 5.86 5.93 29.88
N LEU A 111 5.47 5.05 28.95
CA LEU A 111 4.10 4.56 28.87
C LEU A 111 3.71 3.84 30.18
N PRO A 112 2.57 4.18 30.82
CA PRO A 112 2.10 3.47 32.00
C PRO A 112 1.91 1.96 31.79
N LYS A 113 2.12 1.16 32.84
CA LYS A 113 1.97 -0.31 32.76
C LYS A 113 0.53 -0.74 32.42
N SER A 114 -0.46 0.01 32.90
CA SER A 114 -1.88 -0.18 32.58
C SER A 114 -2.13 -0.02 31.08
N ALA A 115 -1.62 1.08 30.49
CA ALA A 115 -1.70 1.34 29.06
C ALA A 115 -0.96 0.27 28.23
N LEU A 116 0.22 -0.14 28.65
CA LEU A 116 0.95 -1.23 27.98
C LEU A 116 0.18 -2.56 28.05
N LYS A 117 -0.46 -2.88 29.18
CA LYS A 117 -1.31 -4.06 29.31
C LYS A 117 -2.50 -4.01 28.35
N TYR A 118 -3.12 -2.84 28.20
CA TYR A 118 -4.20 -2.62 27.26
C TYR A 118 -3.74 -2.83 25.80
N LEU A 119 -2.59 -2.27 25.41
CA LEU A 119 -2.02 -2.49 24.08
C LEU A 119 -1.73 -3.98 23.79
N ASN A 120 -1.21 -4.72 24.76
CA ASN A 120 -0.99 -6.16 24.61
C ASN A 120 -2.31 -6.94 24.44
N ALA A 121 -3.38 -6.53 25.11
CA ALA A 121 -4.69 -7.15 24.92
C ALA A 121 -5.22 -6.91 23.50
N ILE A 122 -5.06 -5.69 22.96
CA ILE A 122 -5.41 -5.38 21.56
C ILE A 122 -4.57 -6.21 20.59
N GLN A 123 -3.27 -6.35 20.85
CA GLN A 123 -2.38 -7.18 20.01
C GLN A 123 -2.83 -8.64 19.96
N GLN A 124 -3.17 -9.23 21.11
CA GLN A 124 -3.66 -10.61 21.17
C GLN A 124 -4.96 -10.80 20.38
N GLU A 125 -5.89 -9.85 20.49
CA GLU A 125 -7.14 -9.88 19.72
C GLU A 125 -6.88 -9.73 18.21
N HIS A 126 -5.96 -8.85 17.83
CA HIS A 126 -5.54 -8.68 16.44
C HIS A 126 -4.93 -9.98 15.86
N ASP A 127 -4.05 -10.64 16.61
CA ASP A 127 -3.44 -11.90 16.18
C ASP A 127 -4.47 -13.03 16.06
N ARG A 128 -5.42 -13.11 17.01
CA ARG A 128 -6.53 -14.06 16.96
C ARG A 128 -7.38 -13.88 15.71
N ARG A 129 -7.76 -12.64 15.38
CA ARG A 129 -8.54 -12.32 14.16
C ARG A 129 -7.77 -12.69 12.89
N LYS A 130 -6.45 -12.42 12.85
CA LYS A 130 -5.59 -12.78 11.72
C LYS A 130 -5.52 -14.28 11.52
N GLU A 131 -5.40 -15.06 12.59
CA GLU A 131 -5.41 -16.52 12.53
C GLU A 131 -6.75 -17.06 12.03
N GLU A 132 -7.87 -16.52 12.51
CA GLU A 132 -9.22 -16.90 12.07
C GLU A 132 -9.44 -16.62 10.57
N ASN A 133 -9.03 -15.44 10.10
CA ASN A 133 -9.08 -15.08 8.68
C ASN A 133 -8.20 -15.99 7.81
N ARG A 134 -7.05 -16.43 8.33
CA ARG A 134 -6.17 -17.38 7.61
C ARG A 134 -6.79 -18.78 7.55
N HIS A 135 -7.46 -19.23 8.60
CA HIS A 135 -8.15 -20.53 8.62
C HIS A 135 -9.38 -20.53 7.70
N SER A 136 -10.13 -19.43 7.61
CA SER A 136 -11.29 -19.32 6.72
C SER A 136 -10.90 -19.27 5.24
N ARG A 137 -9.82 -18.54 4.88
CA ARG A 137 -9.29 -18.49 3.51
C ARG A 137 -8.55 -19.76 3.09
N GLY A 138 -7.91 -20.46 4.02
CA GLY A 138 -7.23 -21.74 3.78
C GLY A 138 -8.16 -22.94 3.58
N ALA A 139 -9.46 -22.79 3.84
CA ALA A 139 -10.48 -23.83 3.70
C ALA A 139 -11.19 -23.85 2.32
N SER A 140 -10.69 -23.12 1.31
CA SER A 140 -11.13 -23.33 -0.07
C SER A 140 -10.62 -24.69 -0.59
N PRO A 141 -11.50 -25.58 -1.09
CA PRO A 141 -11.08 -26.86 -1.64
C PRO A 141 -10.18 -26.59 -2.85
N ALA A 142 -8.96 -27.11 -2.81
CA ALA A 142 -8.05 -27.05 -3.94
C ALA A 142 -8.76 -27.54 -5.22
N PRO A 143 -8.63 -26.84 -6.37
CA PRO A 143 -9.10 -27.37 -7.63
C PRO A 143 -8.40 -28.72 -7.90
N PRO A 144 -9.08 -29.72 -8.47
CA PRO A 144 -8.52 -31.04 -8.67
C PRO A 144 -7.23 -30.92 -9.49
N LYS A 145 -6.16 -31.56 -8.98
CA LYS A 145 -4.87 -31.70 -9.66
C LYS A 145 -5.10 -32.40 -11.01
N THR A 146 -5.29 -31.64 -12.07
CA THR A 146 -5.14 -32.16 -13.43
C THR A 146 -3.64 -32.36 -13.65
N THR A 147 -3.23 -33.62 -13.63
CA THR A 147 -1.92 -34.07 -14.11
C THR A 147 -1.61 -33.46 -15.47
N PRO A 148 -0.41 -32.92 -15.71
CA PRO A 148 -0.02 -32.42 -17.02
C PRO A 148 0.15 -33.60 -17.97
N SER A 149 -0.81 -33.79 -18.88
CA SER A 149 -0.62 -34.67 -20.03
C SER A 149 0.25 -33.93 -21.05
N ALA A 150 1.26 -34.63 -21.55
CA ALA A 150 2.32 -34.11 -22.42
C ALA A 150 1.77 -33.45 -23.70
N PRO A 151 2.50 -32.48 -24.28
CA PRO A 151 2.05 -31.77 -25.47
C PRO A 151 2.14 -32.67 -26.71
N ALA A 152 1.00 -33.00 -27.30
CA ALA A 152 0.92 -33.57 -28.64
C ALA A 152 1.01 -32.43 -29.67
N THR A 153 2.01 -32.52 -30.55
CA THR A 153 2.23 -31.67 -31.72
C THR A 153 1.05 -31.72 -32.70
N PRO A 154 0.58 -30.59 -33.26
CA PRO A 154 -0.34 -30.60 -34.39
C PRO A 154 0.41 -30.63 -35.72
N VAL A 155 0.09 -31.61 -36.55
CA VAL A 155 0.51 -31.72 -37.96
C VAL A 155 -0.34 -30.80 -38.83
N LYS A 156 0.33 -30.14 -39.78
CA LYS A 156 -0.14 -29.19 -40.79
C LYS A 156 -1.07 -29.83 -41.83
N GLY A 157 -2.19 -29.18 -42.14
CA GLY A 157 -3.09 -29.48 -43.26
C GLY A 157 -3.92 -28.25 -43.67
N GLN A 158 -3.99 -27.97 -44.97
CA GLN A 158 -4.34 -26.69 -45.61
C GLN A 158 -5.84 -26.33 -45.71
N ALA A 159 -6.08 -25.02 -45.63
CA ALA A 159 -6.89 -24.14 -46.50
C ALA A 159 -8.45 -24.18 -46.51
N ALA A 160 -8.97 -22.99 -46.19
CA ALA A 160 -9.94 -22.16 -46.94
C ALA A 160 -11.44 -22.14 -46.53
N ALA A 161 -11.78 -20.95 -45.99
CA ALA A 161 -12.87 -20.05 -46.39
C ALA A 161 -14.28 -20.13 -45.75
N ALA A 162 -14.81 -18.91 -45.54
CA ALA A 162 -16.17 -18.47 -45.19
C ALA A 162 -16.61 -18.72 -43.73
N ALA A 163 -16.62 -17.69 -42.87
CA ALA A 163 -17.62 -16.61 -42.77
C ALA A 163 -18.95 -17.09 -42.20
N GLU A 164 -19.13 -16.91 -40.89
CA GLU A 164 -20.32 -16.28 -40.27
C GLU A 164 -20.06 -16.16 -38.76
N ALA A 165 -20.05 -14.91 -38.29
CA ALA A 165 -19.87 -14.57 -36.90
C ALA A 165 -21.24 -14.56 -36.22
N ASP A 166 -21.51 -15.59 -35.41
CA ASP A 166 -22.62 -15.58 -34.46
C ASP A 166 -22.09 -15.21 -33.08
N THR A 167 -22.73 -14.24 -32.44
CA THR A 167 -22.27 -13.59 -31.20
C THR A 167 -23.14 -14.05 -30.04
N PRO A 168 -22.63 -14.83 -29.07
CA PRO A 168 -23.31 -15.02 -27.79
C PRO A 168 -22.79 -14.00 -26.78
N GLN A 169 -23.65 -13.04 -26.47
CA GLN A 169 -23.51 -12.02 -25.44
C GLN A 169 -23.38 -12.69 -24.05
N GLN A 170 -22.16 -12.93 -23.56
CA GLN A 170 -21.93 -13.32 -22.17
C GLN A 170 -22.01 -12.08 -21.27
N GLN A 171 -23.16 -11.90 -20.65
CA GLN A 171 -23.33 -11.06 -19.46
C GLN A 171 -22.42 -11.59 -18.35
N GLN A 172 -21.24 -10.99 -18.19
CA GLN A 172 -20.49 -11.08 -16.95
C GLN A 172 -21.27 -10.30 -15.87
N LYS A 173 -22.13 -11.02 -15.16
CA LYS A 173 -22.54 -10.62 -13.81
C LYS A 173 -21.31 -10.72 -12.92
N SER A 174 -20.69 -9.59 -12.63
CA SER A 174 -19.80 -9.46 -11.48
C SER A 174 -20.60 -9.84 -10.22
N PRO A 175 -20.11 -10.75 -9.36
CA PRO A 175 -20.73 -10.95 -8.07
C PRO A 175 -20.47 -9.69 -7.25
N HIS A 176 -21.54 -8.93 -6.97
CA HIS A 176 -21.54 -8.00 -5.85
C HIS A 176 -21.28 -8.80 -4.58
N THR A 177 -20.05 -8.77 -4.09
CA THR A 177 -19.77 -8.98 -2.67
C THR A 177 -20.11 -7.67 -1.98
N ASP A 178 -21.18 -7.72 -1.19
CA ASP A 178 -21.51 -6.78 -0.14
C ASP A 178 -20.29 -6.68 0.79
N ASP A 179 -19.51 -5.62 0.62
CA ASP A 179 -18.26 -5.42 1.35
C ASP A 179 -18.51 -4.48 2.53
N GLY A 180 -18.56 -5.07 3.73
CA GLY A 180 -18.25 -4.35 4.96
C GLY A 180 -16.81 -3.81 4.93
N PRO A 181 -16.39 -2.98 5.89
CA PRO A 181 -15.24 -2.08 5.74
C PRO A 181 -13.90 -2.84 5.59
N GLN A 182 -13.53 -3.26 4.37
CA GLN A 182 -12.20 -3.83 4.08
C GLN A 182 -11.15 -2.75 3.83
N GLU A 183 -11.56 -1.53 3.46
CA GLU A 183 -10.62 -0.44 3.13
C GLU A 183 -9.70 -0.04 4.31
N GLU A 184 -10.14 -0.21 5.56
CA GLU A 184 -9.33 0.13 6.73
C GLU A 184 -8.27 -0.95 7.06
N GLU A 185 -8.50 -2.21 6.70
CA GLU A 185 -7.60 -3.34 7.04
C GLU A 185 -6.45 -3.48 6.02
N GLU A 186 -6.67 -3.13 4.75
CA GLU A 186 -5.65 -3.20 3.68
C GLU A 186 -4.49 -2.20 3.90
N ASP A 187 -4.77 -1.11 4.63
CA ASP A 187 -3.90 0.06 4.72
C ASP A 187 -2.97 0.08 5.95
N VAL A 188 -3.07 -0.96 6.82
CA VAL A 188 -2.23 -1.16 8.01
C VAL A 188 -1.10 -2.15 7.72
N PRO A 189 0.18 -1.83 8.02
CA PRO A 189 1.28 -2.74 7.73
C PRO A 189 1.17 -4.07 8.47
N GLU A 190 1.25 -5.18 7.73
CA GLU A 190 1.24 -6.53 8.32
C GLU A 190 2.47 -6.81 9.19
N ASN A 191 3.60 -6.21 8.85
CA ASN A 191 4.89 -6.43 9.47
C ASN A 191 5.32 -5.21 10.29
N LEU A 192 6.15 -5.44 11.31
CA LEU A 192 6.68 -4.38 12.16
C LEU A 192 7.49 -3.33 11.38
N LEU A 193 8.28 -3.78 10.40
CA LEU A 193 9.14 -2.96 9.55
C LEU A 193 8.86 -3.28 8.08
N LEU A 194 9.09 -2.30 7.21
CA LEU A 194 9.19 -2.55 5.78
C LEU A 194 10.44 -3.37 5.47
N ASP A 195 10.35 -4.23 4.45
CA ASP A 195 11.48 -4.91 3.87
C ASP A 195 12.30 -3.92 3.01
N PRO A 196 13.55 -3.58 3.39
CA PRO A 196 14.39 -2.68 2.61
C PRO A 196 14.92 -3.30 1.32
N ALA A 197 14.85 -4.63 1.17
CA ALA A 197 15.23 -5.34 -0.06
C ALA A 197 14.09 -5.43 -1.07
N LEU A 198 12.90 -4.95 -0.71
CA LEU A 198 11.76 -4.89 -1.62
C LEU A 198 12.04 -3.87 -2.73
N MET A 199 12.45 -4.37 -3.89
CA MET A 199 12.54 -3.58 -5.10
C MET A 199 11.14 -3.33 -5.62
N LEU A 200 10.84 -2.07 -5.98
CA LEU A 200 9.58 -1.75 -6.64
C LEU A 200 9.46 -2.61 -7.92
N PRO A 201 8.28 -3.18 -8.21
CA PRO A 201 8.09 -4.08 -9.35
C PRO A 201 7.99 -3.29 -10.67
N PHE A 202 8.86 -2.32 -10.89
CA PHE A 202 9.01 -1.67 -12.18
C PHE A 202 10.36 -2.07 -12.78
N SER A 203 10.32 -2.50 -14.04
CA SER A 203 11.51 -2.62 -14.88
C SER A 203 11.61 -1.37 -15.74
N LEU A 204 12.81 -0.79 -15.84
CA LEU A 204 13.03 0.22 -16.88
C LEU A 204 12.85 -0.45 -18.25
N PRO A 205 12.07 0.15 -19.17
CA PRO A 205 11.94 -0.36 -20.52
C PRO A 205 13.32 -0.52 -21.17
N SER A 206 13.53 -1.60 -21.92
CA SER A 206 14.75 -1.73 -22.71
C SER A 206 14.82 -0.66 -23.80
N VAL A 207 15.98 -0.47 -24.44
CA VAL A 207 16.11 0.44 -25.60
C VAL A 207 15.11 0.07 -26.71
N THR A 208 14.89 -1.23 -26.90
CA THR A 208 13.90 -1.73 -27.86
C THR A 208 12.48 -1.38 -27.43
N ASP A 209 12.14 -1.52 -26.15
CA ASP A 209 10.81 -1.14 -25.64
C ASP A 209 10.60 0.38 -25.74
N MET A 210 11.62 1.17 -25.40
CA MET A 210 11.62 2.63 -25.57
C MET A 210 11.35 3.02 -27.03
N LEU A 211 11.91 2.30 -28.01
CA LEU A 211 11.69 2.60 -29.42
C LEU A 211 10.32 2.10 -29.91
N VAL A 212 9.95 0.87 -29.57
CA VAL A 212 8.80 0.14 -30.13
C VAL A 212 7.50 0.50 -29.42
N SER A 213 7.51 0.57 -28.10
CA SER A 213 6.32 0.76 -27.27
C SER A 213 6.11 2.23 -26.91
N PHE A 214 7.19 2.97 -26.60
CA PHE A 214 7.11 4.35 -26.10
C PHE A 214 7.56 5.42 -27.11
N GLY A 215 8.28 5.03 -28.17
CA GLY A 215 8.83 5.92 -29.19
C GLY A 215 8.05 5.87 -30.50
N ALA A 216 8.61 6.44 -31.57
CA ALA A 216 7.97 6.48 -32.87
C ALA A 216 7.97 5.12 -33.62
N GLY A 217 8.48 4.04 -33.00
CA GLY A 217 8.66 2.74 -33.63
C GLY A 217 9.83 2.73 -34.62
N PHE A 218 10.18 1.54 -35.11
CA PHE A 218 11.15 1.42 -36.19
C PHE A 218 10.63 2.16 -37.43
N GLY A 219 11.42 3.09 -37.96
CA GLY A 219 11.05 3.90 -39.12
C GLY A 219 10.22 5.17 -38.81
N GLY A 220 9.95 5.49 -37.54
CA GLY A 220 9.37 6.79 -37.17
C GLY A 220 7.89 6.97 -37.52
N LEU A 221 7.16 5.87 -37.71
CA LEU A 221 5.76 5.87 -38.17
C LEU A 221 4.78 6.36 -37.10
N ASN A 222 5.14 6.29 -35.82
CA ASN A 222 4.27 6.62 -34.69
C ASN A 222 4.70 7.91 -33.95
N ARG A 223 4.96 9.02 -34.68
CA ARG A 223 5.41 10.31 -34.10
C ARG A 223 4.45 10.91 -33.08
N GLU A 224 3.15 10.67 -33.22
CA GLU A 224 2.15 11.12 -32.24
C GLU A 224 2.27 10.36 -30.91
N ARG A 225 2.60 9.07 -30.96
CA ARG A 225 2.88 8.24 -29.78
C ARG A 225 4.18 8.68 -29.10
N GLU A 226 5.22 8.96 -29.88
CA GLU A 226 6.47 9.50 -29.34
C GLU A 226 6.25 10.82 -28.57
N ARG A 227 5.52 11.77 -29.17
CA ARG A 227 5.15 13.03 -28.52
C ARG A 227 4.35 12.85 -27.24
N LYS A 228 3.59 11.77 -27.12
CA LYS A 228 2.75 11.44 -25.97
C LYS A 228 3.54 10.98 -24.74
N TYR A 229 4.69 10.34 -24.95
CA TYR A 229 5.55 9.84 -23.86
C TYR A 229 6.77 10.74 -23.61
N ILE A 230 6.92 11.84 -24.37
CA ILE A 230 7.90 12.88 -24.07
C ILE A 230 7.39 13.69 -22.87
N PRO A 231 8.17 13.82 -21.78
CA PRO A 231 7.80 14.67 -20.67
C PRO A 231 7.67 16.11 -21.15
N THR A 232 6.45 16.66 -21.16
CA THR A 232 6.21 18.08 -21.45
C THR A 232 6.19 18.88 -20.14
N VAL A 233 6.84 20.04 -20.15
CA VAL A 233 6.93 20.96 -19.00
C VAL A 233 5.64 21.73 -18.82
#